data_AF-A0A2T1CZ04-F1
#
_entry.id   AF-A0A2T1CZ04-F1
#
_cell.length_a   1.000
_cell.length_b   1.000
_cell.length_c   1.000
_cell.angle_alpha   90.00
_cell.angle_beta   90.00
_cell.angle_gamma   90.00
#
_symmetry.space_group_name_H-M   'P 1'
#
loop_
_entity.id
_entity.type
_entity.pdbx_description
1 polymer ?
#
loop_
_entity_poly.entity_id
_entity_poly.type
_entity_poly.pdbx_seq_one_letter_code
_entity_poly.pdbx_strand_id
1 'polypeptide(L)'
;MTNSTNRIPVIPQQDANVYAFGDSTTDIGNLFAATGGLLPPSPPYADGRFSNGQVAVETLASSLGLNLNLATNFAVGGATTGRANVNDTPAIQFGGLLDQIDRFTSEVGVNGADPNALYFIWAGANDFLSLSPDPAAVGQAINQAVSNVRTAVESLANAGAKNIVVVQNPNLGRLPLSLEEDLLVPLTGVTQALNAGFQNALSPLEQSLGINVVLTDLFAIGEQIAQNPAAFGFVNTTDPFLNGLVPTDPTADANTFFFWDRAHPTTRSHSIFAQTFRQDVINGITEDIVRIGTPQADRLVGYSGNDFLVGLDGDDWLEGNRGNDTLLGGGGNDTLSGFQGRDLLVGGVGDDLLLGNGGNDRLYGGEGQDTLRGGLGADFLNGGRGSDTLEGGRGADRFWLQPGHGVDTIVDFELGSDRIVLGGRLTFDRLNLRQRGDNTVIRIARDNQRLAILEGIQASSLGQSDFLSLGSNNPFRLTAADLQLPSVSSSVAA
;
A
#
# COMPACT_ATOMS: atom_id res chain seq x y z
N MET A 1 -22.32 -18.54 -15.84
CA MET A 1 -21.94 -19.47 -14.75
C MET A 1 -20.44 -19.38 -14.65
N THR A 2 -19.80 -18.81 -13.64
CA THR A 2 -20.15 -18.56 -12.25
C THR A 2 -19.75 -17.13 -11.85
N ASN A 3 -20.68 -16.45 -11.18
CA ASN A 3 -20.53 -15.15 -10.57
C ASN A 3 -19.67 -15.35 -9.30
N SER A 4 -18.38 -15.02 -9.33
CA SER A 4 -17.58 -14.91 -8.10
C SER A 4 -17.64 -13.46 -7.63
N THR A 5 -18.72 -13.14 -6.93
CA THR A 5 -18.75 -12.01 -6.00
C THR A 5 -17.53 -12.16 -5.09
N ASN A 6 -16.49 -11.33 -5.27
CA ASN A 6 -15.48 -11.15 -4.24
C ASN A 6 -16.17 -10.41 -3.10
N ARG A 7 -16.76 -11.22 -2.21
CA ARG A 7 -17.50 -10.75 -1.05
C ARG A 7 -16.49 -10.17 -0.07
N ILE A 8 -16.73 -8.91 0.27
CA ILE A 8 -16.39 -8.27 1.55
C ILE A 8 -16.50 -9.30 2.68
N PRO A 9 -15.71 -9.22 3.75
CA PRO A 9 -16.16 -9.65 5.07
C PRO A 9 -17.54 -9.05 5.34
N VAL A 10 -18.60 -9.79 5.04
CA VAL A 10 -19.89 -9.52 5.65
C VAL A 10 -19.69 -9.99 7.09
N ILE A 11 -18.99 -9.20 7.90
CA ILE A 11 -18.97 -9.38 9.36
C ILE A 11 -20.40 -9.02 9.76
N PRO A 12 -21.27 -9.99 10.03
CA PRO A 12 -22.67 -9.69 10.29
C PRO A 12 -22.72 -8.87 11.58
N GLN A 13 -23.32 -7.69 11.53
CA GLN A 13 -23.41 -6.81 12.69
C GLN A 13 -24.24 -7.40 13.83
N GLN A 14 -23.84 -6.99 15.04
CA GLN A 14 -24.17 -7.49 16.38
C GLN A 14 -23.65 -8.91 16.68
N ASP A 15 -22.73 -8.97 17.64
CA ASP A 15 -22.12 -10.16 18.27
C ASP A 15 -20.80 -10.70 17.71
N ALA A 16 -20.31 -10.21 16.56
CA ALA A 16 -18.99 -10.59 16.04
C ALA A 16 -17.83 -10.02 16.89
N ASN A 17 -16.82 -10.84 17.13
CA ASN A 17 -15.65 -10.48 17.95
C ASN A 17 -14.51 -9.90 17.12
N VAL A 18 -13.69 -9.07 17.76
CA VAL A 18 -12.34 -8.74 17.31
C VAL A 18 -11.34 -9.57 18.12
N TYR A 19 -10.53 -10.36 17.42
CA TYR A 19 -9.36 -11.02 17.96
C TYR A 19 -8.12 -10.19 17.61
N ALA A 20 -7.52 -9.56 18.61
CA ALA A 20 -6.43 -8.61 18.39
C ALA A 20 -5.08 -9.17 18.85
N PHE A 21 -4.05 -9.02 18.03
CA PHE A 21 -2.69 -9.51 18.25
C PHE A 21 -1.70 -8.38 17.97
N GLY A 22 -0.59 -8.35 18.70
CA GLY A 22 0.37 -7.28 18.53
C GLY A 22 1.14 -6.93 19.79
N ASP A 23 1.57 -5.67 19.83
CA ASP A 23 2.36 -5.10 20.92
C ASP A 23 1.58 -4.07 21.75
N SER A 24 2.30 -3.12 22.35
CA SER A 24 1.76 -2.06 23.20
C SER A 24 0.75 -1.14 22.50
N THR A 25 0.80 -1.02 21.18
CA THR A 25 -0.15 -0.21 20.39
C THR A 25 -1.55 -0.82 20.34
N THR A 26 -1.67 -2.09 20.71
CA THR A 26 -2.89 -2.90 20.64
C THR A 26 -3.26 -3.51 21.98
N ASP A 27 -2.34 -3.55 22.95
CA ASP A 27 -2.57 -4.06 24.31
C ASP A 27 -3.59 -3.19 25.09
N ILE A 28 -4.64 -3.83 25.60
CA ILE A 28 -5.72 -3.20 26.37
C ILE A 28 -5.65 -3.53 27.87
N GLY A 29 -4.49 -3.96 28.36
CA GLY A 29 -4.22 -4.26 29.77
C GLY A 29 -3.76 -5.70 30.06
N ASN A 30 -3.36 -6.47 29.04
CA ASN A 30 -2.84 -7.82 29.18
C ASN A 30 -1.51 -7.84 29.94
N LEU A 31 -0.55 -7.02 29.53
CA LEU A 31 0.71 -6.91 30.28
C LEU A 31 0.48 -6.38 31.70
N PHE A 32 -0.46 -5.44 31.84
CA PHE A 32 -0.83 -4.89 33.14
C PHE A 32 -1.38 -5.96 34.08
N ALA A 33 -2.32 -6.78 33.60
CA ALA A 33 -2.86 -7.90 34.37
C ALA A 33 -1.76 -8.93 34.70
N ALA A 34 -0.93 -9.30 33.71
CA ALA A 34 0.13 -10.29 33.88
C ALA A 34 1.21 -9.88 34.88
N THR A 35 1.44 -8.57 35.02
CA THR A 35 2.42 -8.00 35.97
C THR A 35 1.81 -7.63 37.32
N GLY A 36 0.53 -7.93 37.57
CA GLY A 36 -0.14 -7.56 38.81
C GLY A 36 -0.34 -6.05 38.97
N GLY A 37 -0.49 -5.34 37.85
CA GLY A 37 -0.74 -3.90 37.80
C GLY A 37 0.51 -3.03 37.79
N LEU A 38 1.68 -3.59 37.41
CA LEU A 38 2.95 -2.86 37.44
C LEU A 38 3.28 -2.17 36.10
N LEU A 39 2.96 -2.79 34.96
CA LEU A 39 3.37 -2.30 33.64
C LEU A 39 2.20 -2.27 32.63
N PRO A 40 1.91 -1.12 31.99
CA PRO A 40 2.42 0.20 32.33
C PRO A 40 1.82 0.71 33.65
N PRO A 41 2.50 1.59 34.40
CA PRO A 41 1.95 2.16 35.62
C PRO A 41 0.71 3.01 35.33
N SER A 42 -0.40 2.75 36.01
CA SER A 42 -1.66 3.43 35.79
C SER A 42 -2.12 4.14 37.07
N PRO A 43 -1.97 5.48 37.21
CA PRO A 43 -1.50 6.50 36.25
C PRO A 43 0.03 6.56 36.04
N PRO A 44 0.56 7.28 35.02
CA PRO A 44 -0.14 8.21 34.10
C PRO A 44 -0.84 7.53 32.92
N TYR A 45 -0.55 6.26 32.65
CA TYR A 45 -1.21 5.50 31.61
C TYR A 45 -2.66 5.16 31.99
N ALA A 46 -3.54 5.01 31.01
CA ALA A 46 -4.96 4.76 31.26
C ALA A 46 -5.26 3.27 31.34
N ASP A 47 -5.62 2.77 32.53
CA ASP A 47 -6.12 1.41 32.76
C ASP A 47 -5.28 0.31 32.07
N GLY A 48 -3.95 0.46 32.16
CA GLY A 48 -2.99 -0.50 31.58
C GLY A 48 -2.76 -0.41 30.07
N ARG A 49 -3.37 0.55 29.35
CA ARG A 49 -2.99 0.86 27.95
C ARG A 49 -1.68 1.62 27.91
N PHE A 50 -0.85 1.42 26.90
CA PHE A 50 0.31 2.28 26.64
C PHE A 50 -0.09 3.62 25.98
N SER A 51 -1.10 4.28 26.53
CA SER A 51 -1.59 5.58 26.09
C SER A 51 -2.36 6.27 27.23
N ASN A 52 -2.88 7.47 26.99
CA ASN A 52 -3.77 8.20 27.91
C ASN A 52 -5.25 7.85 27.76
N GLY A 53 -5.59 6.82 27.00
CA GLY A 53 -6.97 6.38 26.80
C GLY A 53 -7.05 5.15 25.92
N GLN A 54 -8.17 5.01 25.21
CA GLN A 54 -8.40 3.89 24.29
C GLN A 54 -7.35 3.85 23.17
N VAL A 55 -6.92 2.64 22.85
CA VAL A 55 -6.05 2.36 21.70
C VAL A 55 -6.88 2.16 20.43
N ALA A 56 -6.22 2.20 19.27
CA ALA A 56 -6.90 2.28 17.99
C ALA A 56 -7.81 1.07 17.68
N VAL A 57 -7.46 -0.13 18.13
CA VAL A 57 -8.31 -1.32 17.95
C VAL A 57 -9.60 -1.26 18.78
N GLU A 58 -9.60 -0.60 19.95
CA GLU A 58 -10.80 -0.37 20.75
C GLU A 58 -11.74 0.61 20.04
N THR A 59 -11.20 1.71 19.52
CA THR A 59 -11.94 2.70 18.74
C THR A 59 -12.50 2.08 17.46
N LEU A 60 -11.72 1.26 16.76
CA LEU A 60 -12.14 0.52 15.58
C LEU A 60 -13.33 -0.39 15.94
N ALA A 61 -13.18 -1.28 16.92
CA ALA A 61 -14.21 -2.22 17.34
C ALA A 61 -15.52 -1.50 17.70
N SER A 62 -15.44 -0.43 18.51
CA SER A 62 -16.60 0.39 18.87
C SER A 62 -17.28 1.02 17.65
N SER A 63 -16.50 1.55 16.71
CA SER A 63 -17.02 2.19 15.49
C SER A 63 -17.71 1.22 14.52
N LEU A 64 -17.32 -0.06 14.57
CA LEU A 64 -17.88 -1.16 13.78
C LEU A 64 -19.07 -1.85 14.46
N GLY A 65 -19.26 -1.61 15.77
CA GLY A 65 -20.21 -2.38 16.59
C GLY A 65 -19.75 -3.81 16.87
N LEU A 66 -18.43 -4.05 16.92
CA LEU A 66 -17.82 -5.34 17.23
C LEU A 66 -17.41 -5.44 18.70
N ASN A 67 -17.36 -6.67 19.21
CA ASN A 67 -16.96 -6.96 20.57
C ASN A 67 -15.45 -7.12 20.68
N LEU A 68 -14.82 -6.29 21.50
CA LEU A 68 -13.42 -6.45 21.92
C LEU A 68 -13.36 -6.37 23.45
N ASN A 69 -12.66 -7.32 24.07
CA ASN A 69 -12.39 -7.33 25.51
C ASN A 69 -11.08 -8.08 25.79
N LEU A 70 -10.65 -8.12 27.06
CA LEU A 70 -9.39 -8.77 27.45
C LEU A 70 -9.31 -10.26 27.07
N ALA A 71 -10.43 -10.97 26.94
CA ALA A 71 -10.41 -12.38 26.53
C ALA A 71 -10.21 -12.57 25.02
N THR A 72 -10.43 -11.53 24.20
CA THR A 72 -10.20 -11.58 22.75
C THR A 72 -9.04 -10.71 22.29
N ASN A 73 -8.41 -9.96 23.19
CA ASN A 73 -7.16 -9.25 22.93
C ASN A 73 -5.99 -10.08 23.45
N PHE A 74 -5.15 -10.56 22.54
CA PHE A 74 -3.93 -11.33 22.83
C PHE A 74 -2.66 -10.47 22.77
N ALA A 75 -2.77 -9.20 22.37
CA ALA A 75 -1.63 -8.30 22.26
C ALA A 75 -0.97 -8.06 23.61
N VAL A 76 0.36 -8.02 23.65
CA VAL A 76 1.12 -7.83 24.88
C VAL A 76 2.19 -6.77 24.64
N GLY A 77 2.22 -5.75 25.49
CA GLY A 77 3.25 -4.72 25.46
C GLY A 77 4.66 -5.29 25.31
N GLY A 78 5.40 -4.79 24.31
CA GLY A 78 6.77 -5.22 24.04
C GLY A 78 6.94 -6.45 23.14
N ALA A 79 5.86 -7.02 22.60
CA ALA A 79 5.95 -8.15 21.68
C ALA A 79 6.72 -7.79 20.40
N THR A 80 7.64 -8.67 19.98
CA THR A 80 8.22 -8.66 18.62
C THR A 80 7.31 -9.44 17.66
N THR A 81 7.55 -9.36 16.35
CA THR A 81 6.86 -10.23 15.38
C THR A 81 7.11 -11.72 15.62
N GLY A 82 8.23 -12.07 16.24
CA GLY A 82 8.62 -13.45 16.52
C GLY A 82 7.99 -14.00 17.81
N ARG A 83 8.77 -14.79 18.54
CA ARG A 83 8.37 -15.37 19.85
C ARG A 83 8.86 -14.56 21.05
N ALA A 84 9.76 -13.60 20.86
CA ALA A 84 10.32 -12.84 21.96
C ALA A 84 9.46 -11.61 22.32
N ASN A 85 9.54 -11.19 23.58
CA ASN A 85 9.07 -9.91 24.09
C ASN A 85 10.24 -9.15 24.72
N VAL A 86 10.29 -7.82 24.54
CA VAL A 86 11.37 -6.98 25.12
C VAL A 86 11.35 -6.95 26.65
N ASN A 87 10.23 -7.32 27.27
CA ASN A 87 10.06 -7.43 28.72
C ASN A 87 10.33 -8.85 29.26
N ASP A 88 10.73 -9.80 28.40
CA ASP A 88 11.02 -11.17 28.82
C ASP A 88 12.22 -11.21 29.78
N THR A 89 12.10 -12.06 30.81
CA THR A 89 13.17 -12.37 31.76
C THR A 89 13.34 -13.89 31.83
N PRO A 90 14.46 -14.41 32.36
CA PRO A 90 14.60 -15.85 32.57
C PRO A 90 13.49 -16.48 33.44
N ALA A 91 12.78 -15.69 34.24
CA ALA A 91 11.73 -16.15 35.13
C ALA A 91 10.31 -15.98 34.56
N ILE A 92 10.10 -15.02 33.65
CA ILE A 92 8.78 -14.65 33.12
C ILE A 92 8.91 -14.44 31.61
N GLN A 93 8.09 -15.16 30.84
CA GLN A 93 8.02 -15.06 29.39
C GLN A 93 6.61 -14.61 29.00
N PHE A 94 6.51 -13.41 28.44
CA PHE A 94 5.26 -12.82 27.95
C PHE A 94 4.97 -13.25 26.50
N GLY A 95 6.03 -13.44 25.71
CA GLY A 95 5.97 -13.91 24.33
C GLY A 95 5.67 -12.81 23.29
N GLY A 96 6.12 -13.07 22.07
CA GLY A 96 5.89 -12.24 20.88
C GLY A 96 4.61 -12.63 20.13
N LEU A 97 4.40 -12.05 18.94
CA LEU A 97 3.24 -12.30 18.09
C LEU A 97 3.03 -13.79 17.81
N LEU A 98 4.06 -14.55 17.45
CA LEU A 98 3.89 -15.98 17.15
C LEU A 98 3.43 -16.79 18.37
N ASP A 99 3.84 -16.41 19.58
CA ASP A 99 3.33 -17.06 20.80
C ASP A 99 1.88 -16.67 21.08
N GLN A 100 1.47 -15.44 20.76
CA GLN A 100 0.07 -15.01 20.84
C GLN A 100 -0.82 -15.82 19.90
N ILE A 101 -0.36 -16.06 18.67
CA ILE A 101 -1.07 -16.88 17.69
C ILE A 101 -1.12 -18.35 18.12
N ASP A 102 -0.05 -18.90 18.67
CA ASP A 102 -0.05 -20.27 19.22
C ASP A 102 -1.01 -20.41 20.40
N ARG A 103 -1.09 -19.41 21.29
CA ARG A 103 -2.09 -19.39 22.37
C ARG A 103 -3.51 -19.38 21.82
N PHE A 104 -3.81 -18.48 20.89
CA PHE A 104 -5.13 -18.42 20.26
C PHE A 104 -5.51 -19.72 19.56
N THR A 105 -4.61 -20.29 18.75
CA THR A 105 -4.87 -21.55 18.01
C THR A 105 -5.07 -22.73 18.96
N SER A 106 -4.34 -22.76 20.09
CA SER A 106 -4.56 -23.72 21.17
C SER A 106 -5.92 -23.55 21.85
N GLU A 107 -6.34 -22.31 22.11
CA GLU A 107 -7.62 -22.00 22.74
C GLU A 107 -8.84 -22.37 21.87
N VAL A 108 -8.78 -22.10 20.57
CA VAL A 108 -9.87 -22.50 19.65
C VAL A 108 -9.85 -24.00 19.35
N GLY A 109 -8.66 -24.61 19.32
CA GLY A 109 -8.47 -26.05 19.16
C GLY A 109 -9.25 -26.63 17.98
N VAL A 110 -9.99 -27.71 18.23
CA VAL A 110 -10.80 -28.40 17.21
C VAL A 110 -12.02 -27.61 16.73
N ASN A 111 -12.44 -26.59 17.48
CA ASN A 111 -13.59 -25.75 17.10
C ASN A 111 -13.22 -24.79 15.97
N GLY A 112 -11.93 -24.45 15.84
CA GLY A 112 -11.43 -23.52 14.86
C GLY A 112 -11.79 -22.06 15.17
N ALA A 113 -11.15 -21.17 14.43
CA ALA A 113 -11.39 -19.74 14.43
C ALA A 113 -12.79 -19.43 13.86
N ASP A 114 -13.45 -18.42 14.41
CA ASP A 114 -14.73 -17.92 13.91
C ASP A 114 -14.52 -17.21 12.55
N PRO A 115 -15.06 -17.74 11.44
CA PRO A 115 -14.89 -17.13 10.13
C PRO A 115 -15.60 -15.77 9.99
N ASN A 116 -16.48 -15.40 10.92
CA ASN A 116 -17.15 -14.10 10.93
C ASN A 116 -16.46 -13.07 11.82
N ALA A 117 -15.44 -13.45 12.59
CA ALA A 117 -14.69 -12.52 13.42
C ALA A 117 -13.68 -11.70 12.61
N LEU A 118 -13.25 -10.58 13.19
CA LEU A 118 -12.14 -9.76 12.68
C LEU A 118 -10.86 -10.15 13.41
N TYR A 119 -9.80 -10.45 12.67
CA TYR A 119 -8.48 -10.79 13.19
C TYR A 119 -7.51 -9.65 12.94
N PHE A 120 -7.21 -8.87 13.97
CA PHE A 120 -6.40 -7.65 13.86
C PHE A 120 -4.96 -7.91 14.31
N ILE A 121 -3.98 -7.64 13.46
CA ILE A 121 -2.56 -7.82 13.74
C ILE A 121 -1.85 -6.48 13.58
N TRP A 122 -1.19 -6.00 14.65
CA TRP A 122 -0.29 -4.86 14.58
C TRP A 122 0.98 -5.11 15.39
N ALA A 123 2.09 -5.38 14.69
CA ALA A 123 3.39 -5.65 15.27
C ALA A 123 4.53 -5.18 14.34
N GLY A 124 5.74 -5.13 14.89
CA GLY A 124 6.97 -4.93 14.12
C GLY A 124 7.86 -3.82 14.63
N ALA A 125 7.34 -2.85 15.39
CA ALA A 125 8.17 -1.77 15.93
C ALA A 125 9.29 -2.32 16.83
N ASN A 126 8.96 -3.20 17.77
CA ASN A 126 9.92 -3.76 18.74
C ASN A 126 11.05 -4.58 18.10
N ASP A 127 10.88 -5.07 16.87
CA ASP A 127 11.92 -5.79 16.13
C ASP A 127 13.08 -4.86 15.71
N PHE A 128 12.82 -3.55 15.61
CA PHE A 128 13.78 -2.56 15.07
C PHE A 128 14.22 -1.50 16.08
N LEU A 129 13.42 -1.19 17.10
CA LEU A 129 13.70 -0.08 18.03
C LEU A 129 14.99 -0.25 18.85
N SER A 130 15.49 -1.48 19.01
CA SER A 130 16.78 -1.77 19.65
C SER A 130 17.80 -2.40 18.71
N LEU A 131 17.55 -2.39 17.40
CA LEU A 131 18.38 -3.06 16.42
C LEU A 131 19.63 -2.24 16.09
N SER A 132 20.76 -2.92 15.92
CA SER A 132 22.01 -2.31 15.42
C SER A 132 21.78 -1.69 14.02
N PRO A 133 22.38 -0.52 13.72
CA PRO A 133 22.26 0.13 12.41
C PRO A 133 23.05 -0.57 11.28
N ASP A 134 23.61 -1.76 11.52
CA ASP A 134 24.30 -2.54 10.50
C ASP A 134 23.34 -2.97 9.37
N PRO A 135 23.58 -2.58 8.10
CA PRO A 135 22.66 -2.85 7.00
C PRO A 135 22.35 -4.34 6.78
N ALA A 136 23.31 -5.24 7.04
CA ALA A 136 23.11 -6.68 6.89
C ALA A 136 22.18 -7.22 7.97
N ALA A 137 22.39 -6.84 9.23
CA ALA A 137 21.51 -7.17 10.34
C ALA A 137 20.09 -6.61 10.12
N VAL A 138 19.97 -5.36 9.64
CA VAL A 138 18.69 -4.72 9.29
C VAL A 138 17.95 -5.51 8.21
N GLY A 139 18.61 -5.86 7.12
CA GLY A 139 17.99 -6.65 6.05
C GLY A 139 17.52 -8.03 6.51
N GLN A 140 18.29 -8.70 7.38
CA GLN A 140 17.89 -9.97 7.99
C GLN A 140 16.68 -9.81 8.92
N ALA A 141 16.65 -8.77 9.75
CA ALA A 141 15.55 -8.49 10.66
C ALA A 141 14.25 -8.19 9.90
N ILE A 142 14.32 -7.42 8.81
CA ILE A 142 13.16 -7.16 7.93
C ILE A 142 12.62 -8.47 7.35
N ASN A 143 13.48 -9.30 6.76
CA ASN A 143 13.06 -10.58 6.18
C ASN A 143 12.45 -11.51 7.23
N GLN A 144 13.02 -11.53 8.45
CA GLN A 144 12.50 -12.34 9.54
C GLN A 144 11.14 -11.83 10.02
N ALA A 145 10.97 -10.52 10.19
CA ALA A 145 9.71 -9.91 10.61
C ALA A 145 8.59 -10.16 9.60
N VAL A 146 8.88 -10.01 8.30
CA VAL A 146 7.96 -10.33 7.20
C VAL A 146 7.57 -11.81 7.23
N SER A 147 8.54 -12.71 7.40
CA SER A 147 8.30 -14.15 7.49
C SER A 147 7.44 -14.53 8.70
N ASN A 148 7.67 -13.89 9.86
CA ASN A 148 6.90 -14.11 11.08
C ASN A 148 5.44 -13.68 10.90
N VAL A 149 5.19 -12.47 10.38
CA VAL A 149 3.82 -11.98 10.14
C VAL A 149 3.11 -12.85 9.10
N ARG A 150 3.80 -13.26 8.04
CA ARG A 150 3.26 -14.23 7.07
C ARG A 150 2.84 -15.53 7.76
N THR A 151 3.71 -16.08 8.62
CA THR A 151 3.43 -17.30 9.39
C THR A 151 2.22 -17.12 10.31
N ALA A 152 2.09 -15.97 10.97
CA ALA A 152 0.92 -15.64 11.79
C ALA A 152 -0.38 -15.66 10.97
N VAL A 153 -0.40 -15.00 9.80
CA VAL A 153 -1.56 -14.98 8.90
C VAL A 153 -1.92 -16.37 8.39
N GLU A 154 -0.93 -17.16 7.93
CA GLU A 154 -1.12 -18.54 7.49
C GLU A 154 -1.69 -19.41 8.62
N SER A 155 -1.23 -19.22 9.85
CA SER A 155 -1.68 -19.99 11.02
C SER A 155 -3.13 -19.67 11.40
N LEU A 156 -3.51 -18.39 11.39
CA LEU A 156 -4.91 -17.99 11.58
C LEU A 156 -5.81 -18.53 10.47
N ALA A 157 -5.38 -18.42 9.21
CA ALA A 157 -6.12 -18.94 8.07
C ALA A 157 -6.33 -20.45 8.16
N ASN A 158 -5.30 -21.20 8.54
CA ASN A 158 -5.36 -22.64 8.78
C ASN A 158 -6.28 -23.01 9.95
N ALA A 159 -6.38 -22.15 10.97
CA ALA A 159 -7.34 -22.30 12.06
C ALA A 159 -8.78 -21.99 11.64
N GLY A 160 -9.00 -21.37 10.47
CA GLY A 160 -10.33 -21.05 9.94
C GLY A 160 -10.67 -19.56 9.86
N ALA A 161 -9.75 -18.67 10.25
CA ALA A 161 -9.95 -17.23 10.17
C ALA A 161 -10.11 -16.78 8.71
N LYS A 162 -11.07 -15.89 8.46
CA LYS A 162 -11.36 -15.38 7.11
C LYS A 162 -11.10 -13.89 6.92
N ASN A 163 -11.20 -13.06 7.96
CA ASN A 163 -11.12 -11.61 7.84
C ASN A 163 -9.94 -11.12 8.67
N ILE A 164 -8.79 -10.95 8.04
CA ILE A 164 -7.53 -10.61 8.71
C ILE A 164 -7.13 -9.19 8.30
N VAL A 165 -6.82 -8.36 9.28
CA VAL A 165 -6.28 -7.02 9.12
C VAL A 165 -4.86 -7.04 9.61
N VAL A 166 -3.92 -6.63 8.76
CA VAL A 166 -2.51 -6.44 9.14
C VAL A 166 -2.18 -4.97 8.99
N VAL A 167 -1.77 -4.35 10.10
CA VAL A 167 -1.40 -2.94 10.12
C VAL A 167 0.07 -2.79 9.72
N GLN A 168 0.31 -2.07 8.63
CA GLN A 168 1.63 -1.58 8.25
C GLN A 168 2.03 -0.43 9.17
N ASN A 169 3.30 -0.42 9.58
CA ASN A 169 3.75 0.44 10.65
C ASN A 169 3.80 1.92 10.21
N PRO A 170 3.43 2.87 11.08
CA PRO A 170 3.72 4.28 10.85
C PRO A 170 5.24 4.49 10.84
N ASN A 171 5.70 5.64 10.32
CA ASN A 171 7.13 5.91 10.23
C ASN A 171 7.83 5.83 11.60
N LEU A 172 8.58 4.75 11.82
CA LEU A 172 9.30 4.52 13.08
C LEU A 172 10.39 5.57 13.32
N GLY A 173 10.92 6.19 12.26
CA GLY A 173 11.87 7.29 12.38
C GLY A 173 11.30 8.57 12.98
N ARG A 174 9.96 8.72 13.03
CA ARG A 174 9.28 9.87 13.62
C ARG A 174 8.99 9.73 15.11
N LEU A 175 9.25 8.55 15.70
CA LEU A 175 9.07 8.36 17.13
C LEU A 175 10.00 9.31 17.91
N PRO A 176 9.56 9.91 19.03
CA PRO A 176 10.42 10.79 19.81
C PRO A 176 11.73 10.10 20.22
N LEU A 177 11.68 8.83 20.63
CA LEU A 177 12.90 8.06 20.96
C LEU A 177 13.86 7.96 19.78
N SER A 178 13.35 7.86 18.55
CA SER A 178 14.16 7.72 17.35
C SER A 178 14.74 9.07 16.92
N LEU A 179 13.98 10.15 17.09
CA LEU A 179 14.46 11.51 16.85
C LEU A 179 15.57 11.90 17.82
N GLU A 180 15.47 11.52 19.10
CA GLU A 180 16.50 11.76 20.12
C GLU A 180 17.84 11.06 19.81
N GLU A 181 17.81 9.96 19.05
CA GLU A 181 18.98 9.17 18.66
C GLU A 181 19.43 9.45 17.20
N ASP A 182 18.89 10.50 16.56
CA ASP A 182 19.17 10.87 15.16
C ASP A 182 18.85 9.74 14.14
N LEU A 183 17.85 8.91 14.43
CA LEU A 183 17.47 7.73 13.64
C LEU A 183 16.33 7.96 12.63
N LEU A 184 15.96 9.21 12.35
CA LEU A 184 14.85 9.53 11.43
C LEU A 184 15.02 8.85 10.07
N VAL A 185 16.12 9.13 9.37
CA VAL A 185 16.37 8.59 8.02
C VAL A 185 16.50 7.06 8.01
N PRO A 186 17.36 6.43 8.85
CA PRO A 186 17.51 4.98 8.80
C PRO A 186 16.23 4.24 9.14
N LEU A 187 15.49 4.66 10.18
CA LEU A 187 14.24 3.98 10.55
C LEU A 187 13.08 4.30 9.59
N THR A 188 13.10 5.44 8.89
CA THR A 188 12.18 5.70 7.77
C THR A 188 12.38 4.64 6.68
N GLY A 189 13.62 4.42 6.25
CA GLY A 189 13.94 3.42 5.22
C GLY A 189 13.60 1.99 5.66
N VAL A 190 13.87 1.64 6.93
CA VAL A 190 13.46 0.34 7.51
C VAL A 190 11.95 0.17 7.49
N THR A 191 11.20 1.18 7.90
CA THR A 191 9.73 1.12 7.93
C THR A 191 9.15 0.91 6.54
N GLN A 192 9.63 1.67 5.54
CA GLN A 192 9.20 1.52 4.15
C GLN A 192 9.49 0.12 3.61
N ALA A 193 10.70 -0.40 3.84
CA ALA A 193 11.09 -1.74 3.41
C ALA A 193 10.27 -2.84 4.11
N LEU A 194 9.99 -2.69 5.40
CA LEU A 194 9.14 -3.61 6.16
C LEU A 194 7.71 -3.62 5.62
N ASN A 195 7.11 -2.45 5.41
CA ASN A 195 5.73 -2.33 4.92
C ASN A 195 5.60 -2.90 3.50
N ALA A 196 6.56 -2.61 2.61
CA ALA A 196 6.63 -3.21 1.27
C ALA A 196 6.81 -4.73 1.35
N GLY A 197 7.60 -5.22 2.30
CA GLY A 197 7.75 -6.65 2.60
C GLY A 197 6.44 -7.32 2.99
N PHE A 198 5.65 -6.71 3.87
CA PHE A 198 4.31 -7.20 4.22
C PHE A 198 3.38 -7.26 3.01
N GLN A 199 3.35 -6.20 2.19
CA GLN A 199 2.55 -6.18 0.96
C GLN A 199 2.87 -7.36 0.05
N ASN A 200 4.16 -7.55 -0.25
CA ASN A 200 4.65 -8.59 -1.15
C ASN A 200 4.41 -10.01 -0.60
N ALA A 201 4.51 -10.19 0.71
CA ALA A 201 4.37 -11.50 1.35
C ALA A 201 2.92 -11.94 1.55
N LEU A 202 2.01 -10.99 1.79
CA LEU A 202 0.64 -11.27 2.21
C LEU A 202 -0.37 -11.23 1.05
N SER A 203 -0.16 -10.38 0.03
CA SER A 203 -1.07 -10.30 -1.13
C SER A 203 -1.31 -11.66 -1.82
N PRO A 204 -0.29 -12.53 -2.03
CA PRO A 204 -0.51 -13.85 -2.63
C PRO A 204 -1.31 -14.83 -1.76
N LEU A 205 -1.44 -14.59 -0.45
CA LEU A 205 -2.15 -15.47 0.47
C LEU A 205 -3.67 -15.39 0.33
N GLU A 206 -4.21 -14.24 -0.07
CA GLU A 206 -5.65 -14.02 -0.21
C GLU A 206 -6.28 -15.06 -1.15
N GLN A 207 -5.70 -15.21 -2.34
CA GLN A 207 -6.19 -16.14 -3.35
C GLN A 207 -5.85 -17.60 -3.01
N SER A 208 -4.65 -17.86 -2.49
CA SER A 208 -4.20 -19.24 -2.23
C SER A 208 -4.88 -19.89 -1.02
N LEU A 209 -5.28 -19.10 -0.02
CA LEU A 209 -5.93 -19.58 1.21
C LEU A 209 -7.43 -19.25 1.29
N GLY A 210 -7.97 -18.48 0.34
CA GLY A 210 -9.37 -18.07 0.33
C GLY A 210 -9.74 -17.30 1.59
N ILE A 211 -8.93 -16.29 1.90
CA ILE A 211 -9.07 -15.36 3.03
C ILE A 211 -9.12 -13.93 2.50
N ASN A 212 -9.68 -13.02 3.28
CA ASN A 212 -9.55 -11.57 3.06
C ASN A 212 -8.41 -11.04 3.94
N VAL A 213 -7.39 -10.42 3.32
CA VAL A 213 -6.29 -9.76 4.03
C VAL A 213 -6.31 -8.27 3.70
N VAL A 214 -6.77 -7.48 4.67
CA VAL A 214 -6.70 -6.03 4.60
C VAL A 214 -5.35 -5.58 5.11
N LEU A 215 -4.60 -4.86 4.29
CA LEU A 215 -3.39 -4.15 4.70
C LEU A 215 -3.76 -2.69 4.91
N THR A 216 -3.57 -2.19 6.13
CA THR A 216 -3.75 -0.76 6.41
C THR A 216 -2.40 -0.08 6.55
N ASP A 217 -2.14 0.89 5.68
CA ASP A 217 -0.93 1.72 5.75
C ASP A 217 -1.08 2.93 6.67
N LEU A 218 -0.36 2.92 7.78
CA LEU A 218 -0.24 4.08 8.66
C LEU A 218 0.93 5.01 8.31
N PHE A 219 1.82 4.62 7.40
CA PHE A 219 2.99 5.41 7.05
C PHE A 219 2.59 6.74 6.43
N ALA A 220 1.75 6.71 5.38
CA ALA A 220 1.33 7.91 4.66
C ALA A 220 0.62 8.92 5.56
N ILE A 221 -0.36 8.48 6.37
CA ILE A 221 -1.09 9.36 7.28
C ILE A 221 -0.17 9.92 8.38
N GLY A 222 0.80 9.14 8.85
CA GLY A 222 1.81 9.61 9.80
C GLY A 222 2.65 10.75 9.23
N GLU A 223 3.09 10.64 7.97
CA GLU A 223 3.85 11.71 7.31
C GLU A 223 2.99 12.95 7.03
N GLN A 224 1.71 12.79 6.64
CA GLN A 224 0.79 13.92 6.48
C GLN A 224 0.59 14.69 7.78
N ILE A 225 0.42 13.97 8.89
CA ILE A 225 0.31 14.58 10.23
C ILE A 225 1.59 15.32 10.58
N ALA A 226 2.77 14.74 10.30
CA ALA A 226 4.05 15.40 10.56
C ALA A 226 4.26 16.67 9.72
N GLN A 227 3.78 16.69 8.48
CA GLN A 227 3.91 17.84 7.57
C GLN A 227 2.92 18.95 7.87
N ASN A 228 1.70 18.62 8.30
CA ASN A 228 0.66 19.60 8.62
C ASN A 228 -0.10 19.26 9.92
N PRO A 229 0.55 19.35 11.10
CA PRO A 229 -0.05 18.96 12.38
C PRO A 229 -1.37 19.67 12.68
N ALA A 230 -1.45 20.96 12.36
CA ALA A 230 -2.59 21.80 12.67
C ALA A 230 -3.87 21.35 11.95
N ALA A 231 -3.77 20.80 10.73
CA ALA A 231 -4.91 20.26 10.00
C ALA A 231 -5.57 19.07 10.73
N PHE A 232 -4.81 18.37 11.57
CA PHE A 232 -5.28 17.23 12.37
C PHE A 232 -5.57 17.61 13.83
N GLY A 233 -5.39 18.89 14.19
CA GLY A 233 -5.61 19.42 15.53
C GLY A 233 -4.42 19.22 16.48
N PHE A 234 -3.22 18.94 15.96
CA PHE A 234 -2.01 18.81 16.77
C PHE A 234 -1.20 20.10 16.80
N VAL A 235 -0.67 20.40 17.99
CA VAL A 235 0.32 21.46 18.23
C VAL A 235 1.72 20.87 18.31
N ASN A 236 1.87 19.60 18.70
CA ASN A 236 3.15 18.92 18.77
C ASN A 236 3.06 17.48 18.22
N THR A 237 3.93 17.15 17.27
CA THR A 237 4.04 15.83 16.62
C THR A 237 5.43 15.22 16.76
N THR A 238 6.30 15.79 17.58
CA THR A 238 7.70 15.36 17.75
C THR A 238 8.07 15.11 19.19
N ASP A 239 7.64 15.97 20.11
CA ASP A 239 7.89 15.80 21.55
C ASP A 239 6.72 15.03 22.18
N PRO A 240 7.02 14.15 23.15
CA PRO A 240 5.99 13.47 23.91
C PRO A 240 5.35 14.41 24.93
N PHE A 241 4.08 14.15 25.26
CA PHE A 241 3.41 14.84 26.35
C PHE A 241 4.08 14.54 27.71
N LEU A 242 4.47 13.28 27.94
CA LEU A 242 5.18 12.84 29.13
C LEU A 242 6.70 12.93 28.99
N ASN A 243 7.35 13.44 30.02
CA ASN A 243 8.76 13.25 30.30
C ASN A 243 8.92 12.23 31.44
N GLY A 244 9.20 10.98 31.09
CA GLY A 244 9.14 9.86 32.03
C GLY A 244 7.68 9.55 32.40
N LEU A 245 7.32 9.73 33.68
CA LEU A 245 5.95 9.48 34.19
C LEU A 245 5.17 10.76 34.50
N VAL A 246 5.70 11.94 34.14
CA VAL A 246 5.08 13.23 34.42
C VAL A 246 4.94 14.07 33.15
N PRO A 247 3.86 14.86 32.99
CA PRO A 247 3.74 15.77 31.87
C PRO A 247 4.85 16.83 31.86
N THR A 248 5.35 17.18 30.67
CA THR A 248 6.29 18.30 30.52
C THR A 248 5.64 19.63 30.90
N ASP A 249 4.37 19.80 30.53
CA ASP A 249 3.49 20.89 30.98
C ASP A 249 2.14 20.32 31.46
N PRO A 250 1.89 20.25 32.77
CA PRO A 250 0.63 19.74 33.32
C PRO A 250 -0.62 20.55 32.94
N THR A 251 -0.47 21.76 32.40
CA THR A 251 -1.59 22.62 31.98
C THR A 251 -1.95 22.45 30.50
N ALA A 252 -1.09 21.79 29.72
CA ALA A 252 -1.34 21.53 28.31
C ALA A 252 -2.41 20.45 28.11
N ASP A 253 -3.18 20.57 27.03
CA ASP A 253 -4.14 19.55 26.62
C ASP A 253 -3.40 18.40 25.93
N ALA A 254 -3.45 17.21 26.52
CA ALA A 254 -2.83 16.01 25.93
C ALA A 254 -3.38 15.68 24.53
N ASN A 255 -4.60 16.10 24.19
CA ASN A 255 -5.18 15.85 22.87
C ASN A 255 -4.55 16.70 21.75
N THR A 256 -3.77 17.73 22.07
CA THR A 256 -3.00 18.49 21.08
C THR A 256 -1.61 17.91 20.81
N PHE A 257 -1.24 16.82 21.50
CA PHE A 257 0.00 16.09 21.29
C PHE A 257 -0.25 14.80 20.52
N PHE A 258 0.63 14.49 19.57
CA PHE A 258 0.57 13.23 18.86
C PHE A 258 1.05 12.06 19.73
N PHE A 259 2.13 12.28 20.48
CA PHE A 259 2.79 11.27 21.31
C PHE A 259 2.48 11.45 22.79
N TRP A 260 2.12 10.36 23.46
CA TRP A 260 1.91 10.31 24.89
C TRP A 260 3.23 10.18 25.64
N ASP A 261 4.05 9.22 25.24
CA ASP A 261 5.42 9.01 25.70
C ASP A 261 6.38 8.92 24.50
N ARG A 262 7.63 8.53 24.72
CA ARG A 262 8.66 8.52 23.68
C ARG A 262 8.43 7.51 22.54
N ALA A 263 7.48 6.59 22.67
CA ALA A 263 7.18 5.54 21.70
C ALA A 263 5.70 5.47 21.31
N HIS A 264 4.79 5.87 22.20
CA HIS A 264 3.37 5.58 22.05
C HIS A 264 2.54 6.82 21.73
N PRO A 265 1.56 6.69 20.82
CA PRO A 265 0.64 7.77 20.47
C PRO A 265 -0.37 8.06 21.59
N THR A 266 -0.92 9.26 21.60
CA THR A 266 -2.08 9.61 22.45
C THR A 266 -3.35 8.91 21.98
N THR A 267 -4.38 8.87 22.82
CA THR A 267 -5.70 8.33 22.46
C THR A 267 -6.34 9.11 21.29
N ARG A 268 -6.01 10.40 21.15
CA ARG A 268 -6.42 11.21 20.00
C ARG A 268 -5.79 10.71 18.70
N SER A 269 -4.48 10.46 18.71
CA SER A 269 -3.75 9.88 17.58
C SER A 269 -4.24 8.46 17.26
N HIS A 270 -4.48 7.63 18.27
CA HIS A 270 -5.12 6.32 18.07
C HIS A 270 -6.50 6.43 17.42
N SER A 271 -7.29 7.46 17.77
CA SER A 271 -8.60 7.69 17.15
C SER A 271 -8.50 8.06 15.67
N ILE A 272 -7.40 8.74 15.25
CA ILE A 272 -7.14 9.03 13.84
C ILE A 272 -6.70 7.75 13.12
N PHE A 273 -5.78 6.97 13.68
CA PHE A 273 -5.40 5.67 13.12
C PHE A 273 -6.60 4.72 12.99
N ALA A 274 -7.48 4.69 13.98
CA ALA A 274 -8.71 3.92 13.92
C ALA A 274 -9.65 4.35 12.79
N GLN A 275 -9.65 5.63 12.41
CA GLN A 275 -10.40 6.10 11.25
C GLN A 275 -9.79 5.57 9.95
N THR A 276 -8.46 5.56 9.82
CA THR A 276 -7.77 4.90 8.69
C THR A 276 -8.14 3.41 8.63
N PHE A 277 -8.03 2.70 9.76
CA PHE A 277 -8.45 1.29 9.83
C PHE A 277 -9.91 1.09 9.47
N ARG A 278 -10.82 1.92 9.99
CA ARG A 278 -12.25 1.83 9.70
C ARG A 278 -12.53 2.00 8.21
N GLN A 279 -11.81 2.90 7.54
CA GLN A 279 -11.88 3.08 6.10
C GLN A 279 -11.30 1.89 5.32
N ASP A 280 -10.45 1.06 5.89
CA ASP A 280 -9.97 -0.15 5.22
C ASP A 280 -10.77 -1.40 5.61
N VAL A 281 -11.41 -1.39 6.80
CA VAL A 281 -12.08 -2.55 7.44
C VAL A 281 -13.60 -2.57 7.24
N ILE A 282 -14.33 -1.44 7.36
CA ILE A 282 -15.75 -1.35 6.89
C ILE A 282 -15.81 -1.52 5.39
N ASN A 283 -14.74 -1.01 4.79
CA ASN A 283 -14.69 -0.51 3.46
C ASN A 283 -13.56 -1.31 2.82
N GLY A 284 -13.74 -2.62 2.63
CA GLY A 284 -13.11 -3.23 1.45
C GLY A 284 -13.74 -2.58 0.21
N ILE A 285 -13.51 -1.26 -0.02
CA ILE A 285 -14.34 -0.38 -0.84
C ILE A 285 -14.28 -0.96 -2.23
N THR A 286 -15.31 -1.69 -2.60
CA THR A 286 -15.60 -2.04 -3.99
C THR A 286 -16.53 -0.98 -4.58
N GLU A 287 -16.79 0.13 -3.85
CA GLU A 287 -17.47 1.28 -4.42
C GLU A 287 -16.50 2.05 -5.29
N ASP A 288 -16.78 2.06 -6.59
CA ASP A 288 -16.17 2.97 -7.53
C ASP A 288 -16.36 4.41 -7.02
N ILE A 289 -15.29 5.05 -6.53
CA ILE A 289 -15.31 6.45 -6.12
C ILE A 289 -14.88 7.35 -7.28
N VAL A 290 -15.43 8.56 -7.32
CA VAL A 290 -14.98 9.61 -8.22
C VAL A 290 -14.33 10.72 -7.38
N ARG A 291 -13.05 11.01 -7.63
CA ARG A 291 -12.35 12.15 -7.03
C ARG A 291 -11.78 13.05 -8.11
N ILE A 292 -11.99 14.35 -7.90
CA ILE A 292 -11.47 15.40 -8.76
C ILE A 292 -10.68 16.32 -7.85
N GLY A 293 -9.41 16.51 -8.19
CA GLY A 293 -8.49 17.43 -7.54
C GLY A 293 -8.81 18.88 -7.86
N THR A 294 -7.79 19.70 -7.75
CA THR A 294 -7.77 21.14 -7.95
C THR A 294 -6.73 21.47 -9.01
N PRO A 295 -6.64 22.72 -9.50
CA PRO A 295 -5.56 23.13 -10.40
C PRO A 295 -4.20 23.30 -9.71
N GLN A 296 -3.95 22.64 -8.57
CA GLN A 296 -2.71 22.68 -7.80
C GLN A 296 -2.24 21.25 -7.55
N ALA A 297 -0.97 21.07 -7.18
CA ALA A 297 -0.44 19.76 -6.80
C ALA A 297 -1.27 19.09 -5.70
N ASP A 298 -1.90 17.97 -6.03
CA ASP A 298 -2.80 17.20 -5.19
C ASP A 298 -2.26 15.78 -4.94
N ARG A 299 -2.74 15.17 -3.85
CA ARG A 299 -2.55 13.73 -3.59
C ARG A 299 -3.91 13.05 -3.52
N LEU A 300 -4.23 12.25 -4.53
CA LEU A 300 -5.47 11.51 -4.65
C LEU A 300 -5.20 10.01 -4.49
N VAL A 301 -5.96 9.36 -3.62
CA VAL A 301 -5.81 7.92 -3.33
C VAL A 301 -7.16 7.23 -3.44
N GLY A 302 -7.27 6.30 -4.38
CA GLY A 302 -8.34 5.33 -4.55
C GLY A 302 -8.32 4.27 -3.46
N TYR A 303 -9.22 3.32 -3.58
CA TYR A 303 -9.49 2.29 -2.59
C TYR A 303 -9.43 0.90 -3.24
N SER A 304 -10.46 0.06 -3.15
CA SER A 304 -10.42 -1.27 -3.78
C SER A 304 -11.47 -1.46 -4.91
N GLY A 305 -12.08 -0.35 -5.34
CA GLY A 305 -13.17 -0.28 -6.32
C GLY A 305 -12.59 -0.01 -7.71
N ASN A 306 -13.43 0.19 -8.72
CA ASN A 306 -12.95 0.70 -10.02
C ASN A 306 -13.04 2.22 -9.95
N ASP A 307 -12.03 2.84 -9.36
CA ASP A 307 -12.06 4.24 -9.00
C ASP A 307 -11.74 5.15 -10.19
N PHE A 308 -12.25 6.38 -10.13
CA PHE A 308 -12.04 7.40 -11.15
C PHE A 308 -11.40 8.63 -10.49
N LEU A 309 -10.09 8.79 -10.66
CA LEU A 309 -9.30 9.86 -10.08
C LEU A 309 -8.88 10.85 -11.17
N VAL A 310 -9.04 12.14 -10.91
CA VAL A 310 -8.69 13.23 -11.83
C VAL A 310 -7.86 14.28 -11.10
N GLY A 311 -6.60 14.48 -11.49
CA GLY A 311 -5.69 15.48 -10.94
C GLY A 311 -6.07 16.91 -11.33
N LEU A 312 -6.23 17.16 -12.63
CA LEU A 312 -6.46 18.45 -13.30
C LEU A 312 -5.16 19.13 -13.73
N ASP A 313 -4.82 20.30 -13.20
CA ASP A 313 -3.53 20.96 -13.46
C ASP A 313 -2.70 20.86 -12.17
N GLY A 314 -1.38 20.86 -12.24
CA GLY A 314 -0.52 20.71 -11.06
C GLY A 314 0.36 19.47 -11.18
N ASP A 315 1.39 19.35 -10.33
CA ASP A 315 2.20 18.13 -10.28
C ASP A 315 1.53 17.17 -9.28
N ASP A 316 0.70 16.26 -9.78
CA ASP A 316 -0.21 15.45 -8.96
C ASP A 316 0.33 14.06 -8.64
N TRP A 317 -0.15 13.49 -7.53
CA TRP A 317 0.11 12.12 -7.12
C TRP A 317 -1.20 11.33 -7.01
N LEU A 318 -1.40 10.34 -7.88
CA LEU A 318 -2.60 9.50 -7.96
C LEU A 318 -2.27 8.03 -7.70
N GLU A 319 -3.01 7.38 -6.79
CA GLU A 319 -2.88 5.95 -6.46
C GLU A 319 -4.23 5.24 -6.61
N GLY A 320 -4.35 4.20 -7.44
CA GLY A 320 -5.60 3.42 -7.65
C GLY A 320 -5.88 2.38 -6.58
N ASN A 321 -4.83 1.70 -6.13
CA ASN A 321 -4.81 0.62 -5.12
C ASN A 321 -5.31 -0.74 -5.64
N ARG A 322 -6.57 -1.13 -5.44
CA ARG A 322 -7.09 -2.39 -6.00
C ARG A 322 -8.28 -2.08 -6.88
N GLY A 323 -8.55 -2.92 -7.87
CA GLY A 323 -9.70 -2.76 -8.77
C GLY A 323 -9.25 -2.30 -10.15
N ASN A 324 -10.18 -2.04 -11.08
CA ASN A 324 -9.80 -1.59 -12.42
C ASN A 324 -9.95 -0.07 -12.48
N ASP A 325 -8.92 0.63 -12.07
CA ASP A 325 -8.99 2.07 -11.84
C ASP A 325 -8.79 2.87 -13.13
N THR A 326 -9.29 4.10 -13.12
CA THR A 326 -9.03 5.13 -14.13
C THR A 326 -8.40 6.33 -13.46
N LEU A 327 -7.12 6.56 -13.74
CA LEU A 327 -6.33 7.67 -13.21
C LEU A 327 -6.01 8.63 -14.35
N LEU A 328 -6.44 9.88 -14.21
CA LEU A 328 -6.18 10.96 -15.15
C LEU A 328 -5.36 12.03 -14.43
N GLY A 329 -4.07 12.20 -14.78
CA GLY A 329 -3.20 13.23 -14.22
C GLY A 329 -3.67 14.62 -14.64
N GLY A 330 -3.57 14.90 -15.93
CA GLY A 330 -4.09 16.11 -16.55
C GLY A 330 -2.96 16.96 -17.11
N GLY A 331 -2.54 18.02 -16.42
CA GLY A 331 -1.45 18.87 -16.84
C GLY A 331 -0.49 19.19 -15.70
N GLY A 332 0.81 19.13 -15.93
CA GLY A 332 1.84 19.13 -14.90
C GLY A 332 2.62 17.81 -14.95
N ASN A 333 3.62 17.65 -14.08
CA ASN A 333 4.42 16.43 -14.05
C ASN A 333 3.84 15.48 -13.00
N ASP A 334 3.02 14.54 -13.45
CA ASP A 334 2.20 13.70 -12.58
C ASP A 334 2.87 12.36 -12.27
N THR A 335 2.54 11.80 -11.10
CA THR A 335 2.87 10.42 -10.72
C THR A 335 1.60 9.61 -10.51
N LEU A 336 1.36 8.62 -11.37
CA LEU A 336 0.19 7.74 -11.34
C LEU A 336 0.60 6.30 -11.05
N SER A 337 -0.05 5.66 -10.08
CA SER A 337 0.18 4.25 -9.72
C SER A 337 -1.13 3.46 -9.66
N GLY A 338 -1.34 2.52 -10.57
CA GLY A 338 -2.55 1.68 -10.65
C GLY A 338 -2.63 0.65 -9.52
N PHE A 339 -1.53 -0.05 -9.25
CA PHE A 339 -1.38 -1.12 -8.28
C PHE A 339 -2.00 -2.45 -8.74
N GLN A 340 -3.13 -2.92 -8.21
CA GLN A 340 -3.70 -4.22 -8.57
C GLN A 340 -4.96 -4.07 -9.41
N GLY A 341 -4.97 -4.59 -10.62
CA GLY A 341 -6.17 -4.78 -11.42
C GLY A 341 -5.93 -4.58 -12.90
N ARG A 342 -6.88 -4.00 -13.62
CA ARG A 342 -6.69 -3.67 -15.04
C ARG A 342 -6.92 -2.20 -15.21
N ASP A 343 -5.86 -1.45 -15.01
CA ASP A 343 -5.95 -0.03 -14.82
C ASP A 343 -5.80 0.73 -16.13
N LEU A 344 -6.41 1.91 -16.15
CA LEU A 344 -6.23 2.91 -17.19
C LEU A 344 -5.53 4.12 -16.58
N LEU A 345 -4.27 4.33 -16.94
CA LEU A 345 -3.48 5.48 -16.52
C LEU A 345 -3.27 6.42 -17.71
N VAL A 346 -3.60 7.69 -17.53
CA VAL A 346 -3.40 8.75 -18.53
C VAL A 346 -2.67 9.91 -17.85
N GLY A 347 -1.42 10.15 -18.23
CA GLY A 347 -0.58 11.23 -17.69
C GLY A 347 -1.13 12.59 -18.11
N GLY A 348 -1.06 12.92 -19.40
CA GLY A 348 -1.66 14.11 -19.96
C GLY A 348 -0.64 15.06 -20.56
N VAL A 349 -0.41 16.24 -19.98
CA VAL A 349 0.57 17.22 -20.47
C VAL A 349 1.63 17.43 -19.40
N GLY A 350 2.87 17.10 -19.68
CA GLY A 350 3.99 17.23 -18.76
C GLY A 350 4.89 15.99 -18.83
N ASP A 351 5.98 15.98 -18.06
CA ASP A 351 6.86 14.81 -17.99
C ASP A 351 6.34 13.88 -16.89
N ASP A 352 5.55 12.87 -17.26
CA ASP A 352 4.79 12.05 -16.31
C ASP A 352 5.48 10.72 -15.95
N LEU A 353 5.17 10.19 -14.76
CA LEU A 353 5.54 8.84 -14.30
C LEU A 353 4.29 7.97 -14.11
N LEU A 354 4.14 6.93 -14.93
CA LEU A 354 3.03 5.99 -14.88
C LEU A 354 3.50 4.59 -14.49
N LEU A 355 2.92 4.04 -13.42
CA LEU A 355 3.23 2.71 -12.87
C LEU A 355 1.94 1.85 -12.87
N GLY A 356 1.82 0.88 -13.78
CA GLY A 356 0.71 -0.09 -13.79
C GLY A 356 0.76 -1.01 -12.58
N ASN A 357 1.96 -1.55 -12.32
CA ASN A 357 2.30 -2.53 -11.30
C ASN A 357 1.73 -3.93 -11.56
N GLY A 358 0.44 -4.17 -11.40
CA GLY A 358 -0.09 -5.51 -11.27
C GLY A 358 -1.40 -5.72 -11.99
N GLY A 359 -1.34 -6.30 -13.18
CA GLY A 359 -2.44 -6.87 -13.94
C GLY A 359 -2.32 -6.49 -15.41
N ASN A 360 -3.43 -6.27 -16.13
CA ASN A 360 -3.35 -6.02 -17.58
C ASN A 360 -3.76 -4.58 -17.87
N ASP A 361 -2.77 -3.70 -17.84
CA ASP A 361 -2.94 -2.25 -17.73
C ASP A 361 -2.83 -1.56 -19.09
N ARG A 362 -3.36 -0.34 -19.15
CA ARG A 362 -3.26 0.56 -20.31
C ARG A 362 -2.69 1.88 -19.85
N LEU A 363 -1.45 2.17 -20.25
CA LEU A 363 -0.72 3.37 -19.89
C LEU A 363 -0.59 4.29 -21.11
N TYR A 364 -0.99 5.55 -20.93
CA TYR A 364 -0.89 6.62 -21.93
C TYR A 364 -0.13 7.79 -21.31
N GLY A 365 1.09 8.07 -21.78
CA GLY A 365 1.92 9.18 -21.30
C GLY A 365 1.27 10.52 -21.63
N GLY A 366 1.28 10.92 -22.89
CA GLY A 366 0.53 12.10 -23.33
C GLY A 366 1.37 13.04 -24.16
N GLU A 367 1.55 14.29 -23.74
CA GLU A 367 2.55 15.22 -24.29
C GLU A 367 3.62 15.49 -23.24
N GLY A 368 4.89 15.26 -23.56
CA GLY A 368 6.01 15.44 -22.64
C GLY A 368 6.96 14.26 -22.71
N GLN A 369 8.00 14.22 -21.89
CA GLN A 369 8.93 13.09 -21.82
C GLN A 369 8.53 12.16 -20.68
N ASP A 370 7.75 11.15 -21.02
CA ASP A 370 7.09 10.29 -20.03
C ASP A 370 7.90 9.05 -19.70
N THR A 371 7.70 8.52 -18.50
CA THR A 371 8.21 7.20 -18.07
C THR A 371 7.03 6.29 -17.74
N LEU A 372 6.86 5.21 -18.50
CA LEU A 372 5.77 4.24 -18.33
C LEU A 372 6.35 2.88 -17.95
N ARG A 373 5.82 2.28 -16.87
CA ARG A 373 6.16 0.92 -16.44
C ARG A 373 4.89 0.08 -16.27
N GLY A 374 4.74 -0.97 -17.08
CA GLY A 374 3.61 -1.90 -17.05
C GLY A 374 3.58 -2.71 -15.76
N GLY A 375 4.57 -3.58 -15.57
CA GLY A 375 4.72 -4.34 -14.33
C GLY A 375 4.44 -5.83 -14.54
N LEU A 376 3.51 -6.42 -13.79
CA LEU A 376 3.10 -7.81 -13.96
C LEU A 376 1.85 -7.89 -14.82
N GLY A 377 1.84 -8.73 -15.84
CA GLY A 377 0.68 -9.01 -16.68
C GLY A 377 0.90 -8.52 -18.11
N ALA A 378 -0.15 -8.51 -18.92
CA ALA A 378 -0.06 -8.18 -20.34
C ALA A 378 -0.52 -6.75 -20.58
N ASP A 379 0.45 -5.84 -20.69
CA ASP A 379 0.23 -4.41 -20.65
C ASP A 379 0.24 -3.77 -22.03
N PHE A 380 -0.36 -2.59 -22.12
CA PHE A 380 -0.31 -1.72 -23.29
C PHE A 380 0.27 -0.37 -22.90
N LEU A 381 1.38 0.00 -23.54
CA LEU A 381 2.10 1.24 -23.28
C LEU A 381 2.11 2.12 -24.53
N ASN A 382 1.73 3.38 -24.37
CA ASN A 382 1.79 4.42 -25.39
C ASN A 382 2.33 5.70 -24.78
N GLY A 383 3.62 5.99 -25.04
CA GLY A 383 4.26 7.21 -24.53
C GLY A 383 3.57 8.50 -25.01
N GLY A 384 3.00 8.50 -26.20
CA GLY A 384 2.35 9.70 -26.73
C GLY A 384 3.35 10.56 -27.48
N ARG A 385 3.35 11.87 -27.27
CA ARG A 385 4.23 12.83 -27.93
C ARG A 385 5.38 13.17 -26.99
N GLY A 386 6.58 12.79 -27.38
CA GLY A 386 7.80 13.11 -26.67
C GLY A 386 8.89 12.13 -26.97
N SER A 387 9.87 12.01 -26.09
CA SER A 387 10.85 10.94 -26.19
C SER A 387 10.76 10.17 -24.89
N ASP A 388 9.92 9.14 -24.92
CA ASP A 388 9.42 8.49 -23.72
C ASP A 388 10.27 7.26 -23.37
N THR A 389 10.21 6.81 -22.13
CA THR A 389 10.84 5.58 -21.66
C THR A 389 9.76 4.57 -21.29
N LEU A 390 9.76 3.41 -21.95
CA LEU A 390 8.72 2.39 -21.83
C LEU A 390 9.33 1.07 -21.34
N GLU A 391 8.79 0.54 -20.23
CA GLU A 391 9.17 -0.74 -19.61
C GLU A 391 7.91 -1.61 -19.49
N GLY A 392 7.87 -2.75 -20.18
CA GLY A 392 6.70 -3.65 -20.16
C GLY A 392 6.61 -4.41 -18.85
N GLY A 393 7.73 -4.96 -18.39
CA GLY A 393 7.83 -5.81 -17.23
C GLY A 393 7.65 -7.28 -17.58
N ARG A 394 6.88 -8.00 -16.77
CA ARG A 394 6.61 -9.43 -16.96
C ARG A 394 5.27 -9.62 -17.65
N GLY A 395 5.29 -10.17 -18.84
CA GLY A 395 4.12 -10.70 -19.50
C GLY A 395 4.26 -10.62 -21.00
N ALA A 396 3.16 -10.37 -21.69
CA ALA A 396 3.17 -10.25 -23.14
C ALA A 396 2.68 -8.85 -23.52
N ASP A 397 3.63 -7.94 -23.62
CA ASP A 397 3.37 -6.51 -23.59
C ASP A 397 3.31 -5.91 -24.99
N ARG A 398 2.67 -4.74 -25.06
CA ARG A 398 2.40 -4.06 -26.32
C ARG A 398 2.83 -2.61 -26.27
N PHE A 399 3.80 -2.26 -27.11
CA PHE A 399 4.35 -0.91 -27.19
C PHE A 399 3.84 -0.20 -28.44
N TRP A 400 3.13 0.91 -28.29
CA TRP A 400 2.58 1.68 -29.39
C TRP A 400 3.58 2.68 -29.95
N LEU A 401 3.86 2.59 -31.26
CA LEU A 401 4.70 3.55 -31.97
C LEU A 401 3.92 4.24 -33.09
N GLN A 402 4.01 5.56 -33.17
CA GLN A 402 3.34 6.36 -34.19
C GLN A 402 4.27 7.40 -34.83
N PRO A 403 4.14 7.68 -36.14
CA PRO A 403 4.85 8.81 -36.75
C PRO A 403 4.47 10.14 -36.10
N GLY A 404 5.48 10.97 -35.82
CA GLY A 404 5.28 12.32 -35.28
C GLY A 404 5.07 12.37 -33.76
N HIS A 405 5.18 11.24 -33.08
CA HIS A 405 5.12 11.11 -31.63
C HIS A 405 6.48 11.27 -30.96
N GLY A 406 7.56 11.33 -31.75
CA GLY A 406 8.92 11.50 -31.23
C GLY A 406 9.69 10.18 -31.27
N VAL A 407 10.62 9.97 -30.33
CA VAL A 407 11.53 8.81 -30.34
C VAL A 407 11.58 8.15 -28.98
N ASP A 408 10.87 7.04 -28.86
CA ASP A 408 10.71 6.35 -27.58
C ASP A 408 11.88 5.38 -27.35
N THR A 409 12.13 5.06 -26.09
CA THR A 409 13.10 4.04 -25.67
C THR A 409 12.37 2.92 -24.95
N ILE A 410 12.43 1.71 -25.50
CA ILE A 410 11.87 0.50 -24.90
C ILE A 410 13.02 -0.27 -24.26
N VAL A 411 12.97 -0.45 -22.95
CA VAL A 411 14.14 -0.87 -22.15
C VAL A 411 14.25 -2.38 -21.92
N ASP A 412 13.15 -3.13 -22.03
CA ASP A 412 13.07 -4.53 -21.59
C ASP A 412 12.33 -5.47 -22.55
N PHE A 413 12.17 -5.08 -23.82
CA PHE A 413 11.40 -5.83 -24.82
C PHE A 413 11.76 -7.33 -24.89
N GLU A 414 10.79 -8.21 -24.58
CA GLU A 414 10.97 -9.66 -24.60
C GLU A 414 10.60 -10.27 -25.98
N LEU A 415 11.62 -10.75 -26.71
CA LEU A 415 11.43 -11.39 -28.01
C LEU A 415 10.48 -12.60 -27.93
N GLY A 416 9.51 -12.64 -28.85
CA GLY A 416 8.54 -13.74 -28.94
C GLY A 416 7.33 -13.61 -28.01
N SER A 417 7.45 -12.87 -26.90
CA SER A 417 6.34 -12.50 -26.02
C SER A 417 5.74 -11.15 -26.45
N ASP A 418 6.57 -10.11 -26.46
CA ASP A 418 6.16 -8.73 -26.67
C ASP A 418 5.91 -8.40 -28.14
N ARG A 419 5.17 -7.31 -28.34
CA ARG A 419 4.77 -6.82 -29.66
C ARG A 419 4.86 -5.30 -29.75
N ILE A 420 5.37 -4.82 -30.87
CA ILE A 420 5.30 -3.41 -31.25
C ILE A 420 4.03 -3.18 -32.06
N VAL A 421 3.16 -2.30 -31.57
CA VAL A 421 1.94 -1.89 -32.25
C VAL A 421 2.22 -0.66 -33.12
N LEU A 422 1.96 -0.77 -34.42
CA LEU A 422 2.27 0.28 -35.39
C LEU A 422 1.04 1.14 -35.70
N GLY A 423 1.10 2.40 -35.27
CA GLY A 423 0.11 3.44 -35.54
C GLY A 423 0.20 4.07 -36.93
N GLY A 424 -0.79 4.89 -37.30
CA GLY A 424 -0.73 5.71 -38.52
C GLY A 424 -0.75 4.93 -39.85
N ARG A 425 -1.35 3.71 -39.87
CA ARG A 425 -1.33 2.78 -41.02
C ARG A 425 0.09 2.36 -41.44
N LEU A 426 1.04 2.40 -40.52
CA LEU A 426 2.34 1.79 -40.71
C LEU A 426 2.20 0.26 -40.76
N THR A 427 3.06 -0.34 -41.56
CA THR A 427 3.19 -1.78 -41.73
C THR A 427 4.66 -2.15 -41.63
N PHE A 428 4.97 -3.40 -41.24
CA PHE A 428 6.36 -3.84 -41.01
C PHE A 428 7.27 -3.63 -42.23
N ASP A 429 6.75 -3.84 -43.45
CA ASP A 429 7.48 -3.61 -44.70
C ASP A 429 7.87 -2.15 -44.95
N ARG A 430 7.29 -1.21 -44.20
CA ARG A 430 7.62 0.23 -44.25
C ARG A 430 8.65 0.64 -43.22
N LEU A 431 9.19 -0.30 -42.43
CA LEU A 431 10.19 -0.02 -41.41
C LEU A 431 11.60 -0.31 -41.92
N ASN A 432 12.57 0.44 -41.38
CA ASN A 432 13.99 0.18 -41.51
C ASN A 432 14.59 0.01 -40.11
N LEU A 433 14.91 -1.23 -39.75
CA LEU A 433 15.55 -1.57 -38.48
C LEU A 433 17.08 -1.47 -38.63
N ARG A 434 17.74 -0.72 -37.73
CA ARG A 434 19.20 -0.53 -37.77
C ARG A 434 19.82 -0.79 -36.40
N GLN A 435 20.83 -1.66 -36.37
CA GLN A 435 21.66 -1.83 -35.18
C GLN A 435 22.47 -0.56 -34.88
N ARG A 436 22.59 -0.18 -33.61
CA ARG A 436 23.47 0.87 -33.10
C ARG A 436 24.01 0.45 -31.72
N GLY A 437 25.27 0.01 -31.68
CA GLY A 437 25.80 -0.61 -30.46
C GLY A 437 25.00 -1.87 -30.14
N ASP A 438 24.56 -2.02 -28.90
CA ASP A 438 23.73 -3.14 -28.45
C ASP A 438 22.23 -2.94 -28.72
N ASN A 439 21.84 -1.76 -29.22
CA ASN A 439 20.44 -1.37 -29.36
C ASN A 439 19.97 -1.42 -30.82
N THR A 440 18.68 -1.62 -31.03
CA THR A 440 18.03 -1.48 -32.33
C THR A 440 17.31 -0.15 -32.45
N VAL A 441 17.50 0.57 -33.55
CA VAL A 441 16.77 1.80 -33.85
C VAL A 441 15.76 1.54 -34.97
N ILE A 442 14.49 1.76 -34.69
CA ILE A 442 13.37 1.64 -35.62
C ILE A 442 13.16 2.96 -36.36
N ARG A 443 13.11 2.89 -37.69
CA ARG A 443 12.83 4.04 -38.55
C ARG A 443 11.75 3.74 -39.56
N ILE A 444 11.10 4.78 -40.08
CA ILE A 444 10.28 4.70 -41.28
C ILE A 444 11.19 4.72 -42.50
N ALA A 445 11.04 3.77 -43.42
CA ALA A 445 11.93 3.60 -44.56
C ALA A 445 11.87 4.77 -45.56
N ARG A 446 10.72 5.44 -45.69
CA ARG A 446 10.50 6.47 -46.72
C ARG A 446 11.23 7.79 -46.43
N ASP A 447 11.37 8.15 -45.16
CA ASP A 447 11.83 9.48 -44.73
C ASP A 447 12.88 9.41 -43.60
N ASN A 448 13.29 8.22 -43.19
CA ASN A 448 14.24 7.96 -42.10
C ASN A 448 13.82 8.54 -40.74
N GLN A 449 12.54 8.89 -40.55
CA GLN A 449 12.03 9.30 -39.25
C GLN A 449 12.26 8.17 -38.23
N ARG A 450 12.89 8.49 -37.10
CA ARG A 450 13.04 7.56 -35.97
C ARG A 450 11.70 7.44 -35.24
N LEU A 451 11.36 6.21 -34.85
CA LEU A 451 10.18 5.90 -34.06
C LEU A 451 10.57 5.48 -32.65
N ALA A 452 11.55 4.56 -32.53
CA ALA A 452 11.98 4.08 -31.22
C ALA A 452 13.41 3.52 -31.24
N ILE A 453 13.94 3.32 -30.04
CA ILE A 453 15.14 2.59 -29.71
C ILE A 453 14.70 1.40 -28.84
N LEU A 454 15.08 0.18 -29.21
CA LEU A 454 14.98 -0.99 -28.33
C LEU A 454 16.35 -1.24 -27.72
N GLU A 455 16.45 -1.19 -26.40
CA GLU A 455 17.70 -1.42 -25.70
C GLU A 455 18.04 -2.91 -25.64
N GLY A 456 19.31 -3.25 -25.88
CA GLY A 456 19.80 -4.64 -25.80
C GLY A 456 19.26 -5.62 -26.87
N ILE A 457 18.38 -5.17 -27.77
CA ILE A 457 17.81 -6.02 -28.82
C ILE A 457 18.62 -5.93 -30.12
N GLN A 458 18.92 -7.10 -30.70
CA GLN A 458 19.59 -7.20 -31.99
C GLN A 458 18.60 -7.02 -33.16
N ALA A 459 18.92 -6.15 -34.11
CA ALA A 459 18.00 -5.83 -35.20
C ALA A 459 17.68 -7.04 -36.09
N SER A 460 18.59 -8.01 -36.16
CA SER A 460 18.42 -9.27 -36.90
C SER A 460 17.54 -10.30 -36.21
N SER A 461 17.25 -10.15 -34.91
CA SER A 461 16.34 -11.05 -34.18
C SER A 461 14.88 -10.64 -34.28
N LEU A 462 14.61 -9.43 -34.78
CA LEU A 462 13.25 -8.92 -34.99
C LEU A 462 12.71 -9.34 -36.37
N GLY A 463 11.49 -9.83 -36.39
CA GLY A 463 10.76 -10.21 -37.60
C GLY A 463 9.35 -9.66 -37.61
N GLN A 464 8.61 -9.93 -38.71
CA GLN A 464 7.24 -9.43 -38.86
C GLN A 464 6.30 -9.85 -37.71
N SER A 465 6.54 -10.99 -37.07
CA SER A 465 5.76 -11.48 -35.93
C SER A 465 5.82 -10.57 -34.70
N ASP A 466 6.89 -9.80 -34.55
CA ASP A 466 7.09 -8.89 -33.42
C ASP A 466 6.34 -7.57 -33.59
N PHE A 467 5.70 -7.38 -34.75
CA PHE A 467 4.98 -6.15 -35.10
C PHE A 467 3.51 -6.42 -35.40
N LEU A 468 2.64 -5.63 -34.80
CA LEU A 468 1.20 -5.63 -35.03
C LEU A 468 0.84 -4.38 -35.83
N SER A 469 0.51 -4.56 -37.11
CA SER A 469 -0.01 -3.49 -37.95
C SER A 469 -1.53 -3.41 -37.80
N LEU A 470 -2.05 -2.28 -37.35
CA LEU A 470 -3.48 -2.11 -37.18
C LEU A 470 -4.15 -1.60 -38.46
N GLY A 471 -5.27 -2.25 -38.79
CA GLY A 471 -6.19 -1.79 -39.85
C GLY A 471 -7.04 -0.60 -39.38
N SER A 472 -8.21 -0.42 -39.98
CA SER A 472 -9.15 0.65 -39.60
C SER A 472 -9.77 0.50 -38.21
N ASN A 473 -9.69 -0.69 -37.59
CA ASN A 473 -10.13 -0.94 -36.22
C ASN A 473 -8.92 -0.95 -35.28
N ASN A 474 -8.79 0.08 -34.45
CA ASN A 474 -7.78 0.17 -33.40
C ASN A 474 -8.43 -0.11 -32.03
N PRO A 475 -8.28 -1.31 -31.45
CA PRO A 475 -8.86 -1.64 -30.15
C PRO A 475 -8.13 -0.98 -28.97
N PHE A 476 -6.99 -0.32 -29.22
CA PHE A 476 -6.14 0.30 -28.19
C PHE A 476 -6.33 1.83 -28.12
N ARG A 477 -7.33 2.37 -28.80
CA ARG A 477 -7.63 3.81 -28.80
C ARG A 477 -8.34 4.18 -27.49
N LEU A 478 -7.92 5.27 -26.85
CA LEU A 478 -8.74 5.96 -25.85
C LEU A 478 -10.06 6.42 -26.49
N THR A 479 -11.17 5.97 -25.93
CA THR A 479 -12.51 6.35 -26.37
C THR A 479 -13.08 7.44 -25.47
N ALA A 480 -14.09 8.16 -25.95
CA ALA A 480 -14.80 9.13 -25.11
C ALA A 480 -15.48 8.47 -23.89
N ALA A 481 -15.81 7.17 -23.98
CA ALA A 481 -16.37 6.42 -22.86
C ALA A 481 -15.33 6.14 -21.76
N ASP A 482 -14.07 5.94 -22.14
CA ASP A 482 -12.98 5.69 -21.19
C ASP A 482 -12.68 6.92 -20.32
N LEU A 483 -12.97 8.13 -20.84
CA LEU A 483 -12.68 9.40 -20.17
C LEU A 483 -13.93 10.08 -19.58
N GLN A 484 -15.08 9.44 -19.68
CA GLN A 484 -16.34 10.02 -19.24
C GLN A 484 -16.55 9.74 -17.75
N LEU A 485 -16.76 10.81 -16.96
CA LEU A 485 -17.12 10.69 -15.55
C LEU A 485 -18.32 9.73 -15.37
N PRO A 486 -18.25 8.75 -14.45
CA PRO A 486 -19.36 7.86 -14.17
C PRO A 486 -20.62 8.61 -13.75
N SER A 487 -21.79 8.16 -14.18
CA SER A 487 -23.07 8.74 -13.74
C SER A 487 -23.31 8.39 -12.27
N VAL A 488 -23.21 9.37 -11.37
CA VAL A 488 -23.47 9.17 -9.94
C VAL A 488 -24.96 8.81 -9.75
N SER A 489 -25.27 7.58 -9.32
CA SER A 489 -26.63 7.25 -8.89
C SER A 489 -26.91 7.95 -7.57
N SER A 490 -27.76 8.97 -7.60
CA SER A 490 -28.26 9.62 -6.39
C SER A 490 -29.17 8.66 -5.61
N SER A 491 -28.59 7.82 -4.74
CA SER A 491 -29.35 7.03 -3.79
C SER A 491 -28.86 7.22 -2.35
N VAL A 492 -28.72 8.47 -1.92
CA VAL A 492 -28.79 8.83 -0.49
C VAL A 492 -29.54 10.14 -0.37
N ALA A 493 -30.87 10.05 -0.36
CA ALA A 493 -31.76 11.09 0.14
C ALA A 493 -33.02 10.41 0.70
N ALA A 494 -32.93 9.98 1.96
CA ALA A 494 -34.01 9.92 2.95
C ALA A 494 -33.47 9.41 4.29
#